data_AF-A0A5D3YM95-F1
#
_entry.id   AF-A0A5D3YM95-F1
#
_cell.length_a   1.000
_cell.length_b   1.000
_cell.length_c   1.000
_cell.angle_alpha   90.00
_cell.angle_beta   90.00
_cell.angle_gamma   90.00
#
_symmetry.space_group_name_H-M   'P 1'
#
loop_
_entity.id
_entity.type
_entity.pdbx_description
1 polymer ?
#
loop_
_entity_poly.entity_id
_entity_poly.type
_entity_poly.pdbx_seq_one_letter_code
_entity_poly.pdbx_strand_id
1 'polypeptide(L)'
;MDKTKNVFISHHSKDEENISKLKKLLRKQGYQIKNSSIDSSKPNQATNKKYIRRLLRMRIQWAGTFICLVGPETHNRDWVNWEIDQAHKKDKQIVGVYLHGGTENDVPEGINLYGDSLVPWRSEKIVDAIEDNLTGEENWCDPEGNPREPVNTITHLNC
;
A
#
# COMPACT_ATOMS: atom_id res chain seq x y z
N MET A 1 -5.01 -23.31 -8.07
CA MET A 1 -5.70 -22.25 -8.85
C MET A 1 -5.02 -20.94 -8.49
N ASP A 2 -4.48 -20.23 -9.47
CA ASP A 2 -3.84 -18.93 -9.21
C ASP A 2 -4.90 -17.89 -8.84
N LYS A 3 -4.76 -17.25 -7.68
CA LYS A 3 -5.67 -16.20 -7.22
C LYS A 3 -5.26 -14.86 -7.83
N THR A 4 -6.13 -14.26 -8.64
CA THR A 4 -5.87 -12.94 -9.22
C THR A 4 -6.42 -11.83 -8.33
N LYS A 5 -5.60 -10.83 -8.00
CA LYS A 5 -6.02 -9.64 -7.23
C LYS A 5 -5.67 -8.35 -7.97
N ASN A 6 -6.63 -7.42 -7.97
CA ASN A 6 -6.45 -6.08 -8.52
C ASN A 6 -6.00 -5.17 -7.40
N VAL A 7 -4.84 -4.57 -7.54
CA VAL A 7 -4.26 -3.71 -6.51
C VAL A 7 -3.83 -2.36 -7.09
N PHE A 8 -3.72 -1.39 -6.21
CA PHE A 8 -3.05 -0.13 -6.49
C PHE A 8 -1.81 -0.03 -5.61
N ILE A 9 -0.61 -0.03 -6.21
CA ILE A 9 0.64 0.07 -5.45
C ILE A 9 1.16 1.51 -5.47
N SER A 10 0.96 2.23 -4.36
CA SER A 10 1.62 3.51 -4.11
C SER A 10 3.07 3.26 -3.67
N HIS A 11 4.00 3.99 -4.27
CA HIS A 11 5.44 3.83 -4.06
C HIS A 11 6.18 5.12 -4.43
N HIS A 12 7.39 5.30 -3.90
CA HIS A 12 8.29 6.32 -4.40
C HIS A 12 8.88 5.89 -5.76
N SER A 13 9.10 6.80 -6.70
CA SER A 13 9.53 6.45 -8.06
C SER A 13 10.89 5.75 -8.14
N LYS A 14 11.74 5.92 -7.12
CA LYS A 14 12.99 5.15 -6.97
C LYS A 14 12.75 3.67 -6.65
N ASP A 15 11.54 3.29 -6.23
CA ASP A 15 11.17 1.94 -5.79
C ASP A 15 10.42 1.14 -6.86
N GLU A 16 10.42 1.57 -8.13
CA GLU A 16 9.76 0.84 -9.23
C GLU A 16 10.28 -0.62 -9.34
N GLU A 17 11.56 -0.84 -9.07
CA GLU A 17 12.15 -2.19 -9.01
C GLU A 17 11.50 -3.08 -7.92
N ASN A 18 11.11 -2.49 -6.80
CA ASN A 18 10.50 -3.22 -5.68
C ASN A 18 9.11 -3.73 -6.05
N ILE A 19 8.38 -3.06 -6.96
CA ILE A 19 7.12 -3.59 -7.51
C ILE A 19 7.37 -4.91 -8.25
N SER A 20 8.44 -4.98 -9.05
CA SER A 20 8.78 -6.21 -9.78
C SER A 20 9.13 -7.34 -8.82
N LYS A 21 9.87 -7.04 -7.74
CA LYS A 21 10.19 -7.99 -6.67
C LYS A 21 8.93 -8.47 -5.95
N LEU A 22 8.02 -7.56 -5.58
CA LEU A 22 6.74 -7.88 -4.93
C LEU A 22 5.90 -8.82 -5.80
N LYS A 23 5.75 -8.51 -7.09
CA LYS A 23 5.02 -9.36 -8.04
C LYS A 23 5.61 -10.76 -8.12
N LYS A 24 6.94 -10.88 -8.20
CA LYS A 24 7.63 -12.18 -8.23
C LYS A 24 7.42 -12.96 -6.94
N LEU A 25 7.50 -12.27 -5.80
CA LEU A 25 7.33 -12.85 -4.47
C LEU A 25 5.90 -13.39 -4.28
N LEU A 26 4.88 -12.63 -4.65
CA LEU A 26 3.47 -13.06 -4.57
C LEU A 26 3.14 -14.16 -5.58
N ARG A 27 3.75 -14.14 -6.77
CA ARG A 27 3.59 -15.21 -7.76
C ARG A 27 4.09 -16.56 -7.24
N LYS A 28 5.16 -16.58 -6.43
CA LYS A 28 5.64 -17.82 -5.79
C LYS A 28 4.63 -18.41 -4.80
N GLN A 29 3.76 -17.57 -4.24
CA GLN A 29 2.66 -17.98 -3.35
C GLN A 29 1.37 -18.31 -4.11
N GLY A 30 1.39 -18.36 -5.45
CA GLY A 30 0.20 -18.63 -6.28
C GLY A 30 -0.72 -17.43 -6.49
N TYR A 31 -0.24 -16.20 -6.23
CA TYR A 31 -1.01 -14.97 -6.43
C TYR A 31 -0.57 -14.20 -7.67
N GLN A 32 -1.53 -13.81 -8.50
CA GLN A 32 -1.31 -12.94 -9.65
C GLN A 32 -1.83 -11.54 -9.36
N ILE A 33 -0.92 -10.59 -9.19
CA ILE A 33 -1.25 -9.21 -8.85
C ILE A 33 -1.30 -8.33 -10.11
N LYS A 34 -2.46 -7.73 -10.36
CA LYS A 34 -2.65 -6.72 -11.41
C LYS A 34 -2.52 -5.34 -10.78
N ASN A 35 -1.37 -4.71 -10.97
CA ASN A 35 -1.09 -3.37 -10.48
C ASN A 35 -1.60 -2.31 -11.47
N SER A 36 -2.36 -1.35 -10.97
CA SER A 36 -2.94 -0.23 -11.71
C SER A 36 -2.22 1.12 -11.46
N SER A 37 -1.13 1.12 -10.69
CA SER A 37 -0.36 2.33 -10.37
C SER A 37 0.22 3.00 -11.61
N ILE A 38 0.36 4.32 -11.52
CA ILE A 38 0.97 5.16 -12.53
C ILE A 38 2.05 5.96 -11.82
N ASP A 39 3.25 5.98 -12.39
CA ASP A 39 4.32 6.84 -11.89
C ASP A 39 3.95 8.30 -12.18
N SER A 40 3.53 9.01 -11.14
CA SER A 40 3.17 10.43 -11.22
C SER A 40 4.39 11.34 -11.47
N SER A 41 5.62 10.80 -11.38
CA SER A 41 6.87 11.52 -11.63
C SER A 41 7.43 11.36 -13.05
N LYS A 42 6.88 10.45 -13.88
CA LYS A 42 7.24 10.36 -15.30
C LYS A 42 6.53 11.49 -16.08
N PRO A 43 7.24 12.51 -16.60
CA PRO A 43 6.63 13.76 -17.08
C PRO A 43 5.90 13.64 -18.42
N ASN A 44 5.91 12.48 -19.07
CA ASN A 44 5.75 12.39 -20.51
C ASN A 44 4.30 12.46 -21.04
N GLN A 45 3.37 13.11 -20.35
CA GLN A 45 2.10 13.60 -20.95
C GLN A 45 1.18 14.42 -20.03
N ALA A 46 1.48 14.60 -18.74
CA ALA A 46 0.52 15.18 -17.80
C ALA A 46 1.13 16.26 -16.89
N THR A 47 1.46 17.42 -17.45
CA THR A 47 1.69 18.64 -16.64
C THR A 47 0.43 19.13 -15.91
N ASN A 48 -0.74 18.59 -16.25
CA ASN A 48 -2.01 18.93 -15.61
C ASN A 48 -2.29 18.04 -14.38
N LYS A 49 -1.98 18.57 -13.19
CA LYS A 49 -2.25 17.92 -11.89
C LYS A 49 -3.70 17.44 -11.74
N LYS A 50 -4.70 18.17 -12.28
CA LYS A 50 -6.12 17.78 -12.17
C LYS A 50 -6.40 16.50 -12.98
N TYR A 51 -5.79 16.37 -14.15
CA TYR A 51 -5.93 15.18 -14.99
C TYR A 51 -5.30 13.96 -14.30
N ILE A 52 -4.09 14.09 -13.76
CA ILE A 52 -3.43 13.00 -13.01
C ILE A 52 -4.30 12.56 -11.83
N ARG A 53 -4.80 13.50 -11.01
CA ARG A 53 -5.69 13.17 -9.88
C ARG A 53 -6.95 12.43 -10.34
N ARG A 54 -7.56 12.83 -11.46
CA ARG A 54 -8.72 12.12 -12.02
C ARG A 54 -8.35 10.68 -12.38
N LEU A 55 -7.23 10.49 -13.07
CA LEU A 55 -6.77 9.18 -13.50
C LEU A 55 -6.46 8.26 -12.31
N LEU A 56 -5.75 8.76 -11.30
CA LEU A 56 -5.45 7.99 -10.09
C LEU A 56 -6.71 7.59 -9.33
N ARG A 57 -7.69 8.49 -9.18
CA ARG A 57 -8.97 8.14 -8.55
C ARG A 57 -9.67 6.98 -9.27
N MET A 58 -9.61 6.94 -10.60
CA MET A 58 -10.18 5.82 -11.37
C MET A 58 -9.40 4.53 -11.15
N ARG A 59 -8.06 4.59 -11.07
CA ARG A 59 -7.19 3.42 -10.83
C ARG A 59 -7.37 2.86 -9.42
N ILE A 60 -7.41 3.72 -8.40
CA ILE A 60 -7.71 3.35 -7.01
C ILE A 60 -9.11 2.71 -6.93
N GLN A 61 -10.10 3.28 -7.64
CA GLN A 61 -11.44 2.70 -7.65
C GLN A 61 -11.50 1.29 -8.25
N TRP A 62 -10.72 1.05 -9.32
CA TRP A 62 -10.62 -0.25 -9.97
C TRP A 62 -9.89 -1.31 -9.11
N ALA A 63 -8.96 -0.87 -8.27
CA ALA A 63 -8.29 -1.74 -7.32
C ALA A 63 -9.24 -2.19 -6.19
N GLY A 64 -9.09 -3.45 -5.77
CA GLY A 64 -9.72 -3.97 -4.57
C GLY A 64 -8.96 -3.54 -3.31
N THR A 65 -7.63 -3.63 -3.38
CA THR A 65 -6.72 -3.33 -2.28
C THR A 65 -5.73 -2.23 -2.69
N PHE A 66 -5.51 -1.28 -1.79
CA PHE A 66 -4.47 -0.26 -1.88
C PHE A 66 -3.24 -0.73 -1.10
N ILE A 67 -2.08 -0.74 -1.74
CA ILE A 67 -0.81 -1.15 -1.12
C ILE A 67 0.12 0.05 -1.12
N CYS A 68 0.62 0.45 0.05
CA CYS A 68 1.64 1.49 0.19
C CYS A 68 2.99 0.85 0.50
N LEU A 69 3.97 1.01 -0.39
CA LEU A 69 5.34 0.59 -0.14
C LEU A 69 6.05 1.63 0.73
N VAL A 70 6.40 1.26 1.95
CA VAL A 70 7.03 2.12 2.96
C VAL A 70 8.55 1.95 2.89
N GLY A 71 9.21 2.79 2.11
CA GLY A 71 10.67 2.93 2.06
C GLY A 71 11.19 4.24 2.64
N PRO A 72 12.52 4.41 2.79
CA PRO A 72 13.19 5.52 3.50
C PRO A 72 12.78 6.95 3.11
N GLU A 73 12.26 7.16 1.90
CA GLU A 73 11.87 8.48 1.39
C GLU A 73 10.35 8.64 1.20
N THR A 74 9.55 7.64 1.62
CA THR A 74 8.12 7.56 1.26
C THR A 74 7.27 8.58 2.05
N HIS A 75 7.58 8.80 3.33
CA HIS A 75 6.87 9.74 4.20
C HIS A 75 6.90 11.20 3.70
N ASN A 76 7.93 11.58 2.95
CA ASN A 76 8.16 12.96 2.51
C ASN A 76 7.32 13.39 1.29
N ARG A 77 6.49 12.52 0.71
CA ARG A 77 5.68 12.87 -0.46
C ARG A 77 4.22 13.11 -0.13
N ASP A 78 3.79 14.37 -0.27
CA ASP A 78 2.39 14.81 -0.23
C ASP A 78 1.46 13.96 -1.10
N TRP A 79 1.99 13.44 -2.21
CA TRP A 79 1.21 12.64 -3.14
C TRP A 79 0.79 11.29 -2.57
N VAL A 80 1.63 10.65 -1.75
CA VAL A 80 1.33 9.35 -1.14
C VAL A 80 0.19 9.50 -0.14
N ASN A 81 0.26 10.50 0.74
CA ASN A 81 -0.81 10.80 1.69
C ASN A 81 -2.13 11.14 0.96
N TRP A 82 -2.07 11.90 -0.13
CA TRP A 82 -3.25 12.16 -0.94
C TRP A 82 -3.86 10.88 -1.53
N GLU A 83 -3.05 9.94 -2.04
CA GLU A 83 -3.53 8.67 -2.58
C GLU A 83 -4.20 7.80 -1.50
N ILE A 84 -3.63 7.76 -0.30
CA ILE A 84 -4.19 7.02 0.84
C ILE A 84 -5.55 7.63 1.25
N ASP A 85 -5.65 8.96 1.35
CA ASP A 85 -6.93 9.64 1.62
C ASP A 85 -7.99 9.32 0.55
N GLN A 86 -7.60 9.22 -0.72
CA GLN A 86 -8.52 8.83 -1.79
C GLN A 86 -8.92 7.35 -1.73
N ALA A 87 -8.04 6.47 -1.27
CA ALA A 87 -8.35 5.07 -1.04
C ALA A 87 -9.35 4.91 0.11
N HIS A 88 -9.10 5.61 1.23
CA HIS A 88 -10.01 5.63 2.38
C HIS A 88 -11.40 6.15 2.01
N LYS A 89 -11.48 7.27 1.28
CA LYS A 89 -12.75 7.81 0.75
C LYS A 89 -13.51 6.87 -0.19
N LYS A 90 -12.85 5.83 -0.70
CA LYS A 90 -13.42 4.82 -1.59
C LYS A 90 -13.62 3.48 -0.88
N ASP A 91 -13.50 3.47 0.44
CA ASP A 91 -13.67 2.29 1.29
C ASP A 91 -12.80 1.11 0.81
N LYS A 92 -11.54 1.44 0.49
CA LYS A 92 -10.55 0.46 0.04
C LYS A 92 -9.75 -0.01 1.22
N GLN A 93 -9.47 -1.30 1.24
CA GLN A 93 -8.50 -1.89 2.16
C GLN A 93 -7.12 -1.29 1.87
N ILE A 94 -6.49 -0.68 2.87
CA ILE A 94 -5.19 -0.01 2.83
C ILE A 94 -4.18 -0.85 3.60
N VAL A 95 -3.22 -1.40 2.85
CA VAL A 95 -2.13 -2.23 3.37
C VAL A 95 -0.80 -1.50 3.22
N GLY A 96 -0.13 -1.23 4.32
CA GLY A 96 1.27 -0.79 4.34
C GLY A 96 2.22 -1.98 4.27
N VAL A 97 3.26 -1.90 3.43
CA VAL A 97 4.31 -2.93 3.33
C VAL A 97 5.66 -2.26 3.44
N TYR A 98 6.45 -2.60 4.46
CA TYR A 98 7.81 -2.09 4.59
C TYR A 98 8.70 -2.60 3.46
N LEU A 99 9.48 -1.70 2.87
CA LEU A 99 10.58 -2.04 1.98
C LEU A 99 11.83 -2.38 2.79
N HIS A 100 12.79 -3.06 2.15
CA HIS A 100 14.09 -3.31 2.78
C HIS A 100 14.79 -1.99 3.10
N GLY A 101 15.07 -1.75 4.38
CA GLY A 101 15.64 -0.50 4.89
C GLY A 101 14.61 0.58 5.26
N GLY A 102 13.31 0.34 5.03
CA GLY A 102 12.24 1.18 5.55
C GLY A 102 12.10 1.01 7.06
N THR A 103 11.88 2.12 7.76
CA THR A 103 11.74 2.18 9.21
C THR A 103 10.37 2.70 9.60
N GLU A 104 10.07 2.62 10.90
CA GLU A 104 8.83 3.13 11.47
C GLU A 104 8.60 4.64 11.23
N ASN A 105 9.68 5.40 11.06
CA ASN A 105 9.63 6.84 10.76
C ASN A 105 9.26 7.12 9.30
N ASP A 106 9.32 6.09 8.45
CA ASP A 106 9.04 6.23 7.03
C ASP A 106 7.57 5.98 6.68
N VAL A 107 6.78 5.58 7.67
CA VAL A 107 5.35 5.33 7.54
C VAL A 107 4.63 6.66 7.28
N PRO A 108 3.96 6.83 6.13
CA PRO A 108 3.19 8.04 5.87
C PRO A 108 2.06 8.21 6.89
N GLU A 109 1.78 9.45 7.26
CA GLU A 109 0.70 9.78 8.21
C GLU A 109 -0.66 9.19 7.77
N GLY A 110 -0.94 9.15 6.47
CA GLY A 110 -2.16 8.54 5.95
C GLY A 110 -2.31 7.05 6.32
N ILE A 111 -1.21 6.29 6.40
CA ILE A 111 -1.26 4.89 6.85
C ILE A 111 -1.59 4.83 8.33
N ASN A 112 -0.95 5.67 9.14
CA ASN A 112 -1.22 5.76 10.58
C ASN A 112 -2.67 6.18 10.90
N LEU A 113 -3.36 6.86 9.97
CA LEU A 113 -4.74 7.34 10.14
C LEU A 113 -5.80 6.42 9.55
N TYR A 114 -5.50 5.72 8.45
CA TYR A 114 -6.49 5.00 7.65
C TYR A 114 -6.06 3.58 7.26
N GLY A 115 -4.87 3.13 7.65
CA GLY A 115 -4.36 1.81 7.32
C GLY A 115 -5.12 0.71 8.05
N ASP A 116 -5.45 -0.36 7.35
CA ASP A 116 -6.03 -1.57 7.94
C ASP A 116 -4.93 -2.49 8.48
N SER A 117 -3.78 -2.51 7.79
CA SER A 117 -2.61 -3.29 8.18
C SER A 117 -1.29 -2.65 7.75
N LEU A 118 -0.22 -2.96 8.46
CA LEU A 118 1.15 -2.57 8.22
C LEU A 118 2.07 -3.76 8.49
N VAL A 119 2.66 -4.32 7.44
CA VAL A 119 3.38 -5.59 7.51
C VAL A 119 4.83 -5.49 7.02
N PRO A 120 5.75 -6.33 7.54
CA PRO A 120 7.11 -6.42 7.03
C PRO A 120 7.14 -7.01 5.61
N TRP A 121 8.30 -6.91 4.95
CA TRP A 121 8.55 -7.55 3.65
C TRP A 121 8.64 -9.09 3.76
N ARG A 122 7.53 -9.76 4.08
CA ARG A 122 7.41 -11.22 4.20
C ARG A 122 6.24 -11.71 3.38
N SER A 123 6.46 -12.71 2.53
CA SER A 123 5.46 -13.15 1.56
C SER A 123 4.15 -13.62 2.17
N GLU A 124 4.23 -14.33 3.29
CA GLU A 124 3.06 -14.84 4.01
C GLU A 124 2.24 -13.67 4.56
N LYS A 125 2.86 -12.78 5.34
CA LYS A 125 2.21 -11.59 5.90
C LYS A 125 1.61 -10.66 4.85
N ILE A 126 2.28 -10.45 3.71
CA ILE A 126 1.74 -9.63 2.63
C ILE A 126 0.51 -10.30 1.99
N VAL A 127 0.54 -11.63 1.80
CA VAL A 127 -0.61 -12.37 1.27
C VAL A 127 -1.77 -12.30 2.26
N ASP A 128 -1.51 -12.52 3.54
CA ASP A 128 -2.54 -12.50 4.58
C ASP A 128 -3.15 -11.09 4.70
N ALA A 129 -2.34 -10.04 4.57
CA ALA A 129 -2.83 -8.67 4.51
C ALA A 129 -3.74 -8.44 3.28
N ILE A 130 -3.34 -8.91 2.09
CA ILE A 130 -4.14 -8.76 0.86
C ILE A 130 -5.44 -9.58 0.88
N GLU A 131 -5.44 -10.71 1.59
CA GLU A 131 -6.63 -11.55 1.77
C GLU A 131 -7.52 -11.08 2.93
N ASP A 132 -7.10 -10.06 3.69
CA ASP A 132 -7.79 -9.58 4.89
C ASP A 132 -7.93 -10.65 5.99
N ASN A 133 -6.91 -11.51 6.09
CA ASN A 133 -6.88 -12.61 7.05
C ASN A 133 -6.15 -12.24 8.36
N LEU A 134 -5.46 -11.10 8.39
CA LEU A 134 -4.75 -10.67 9.58
C LEU A 134 -5.76 -10.19 10.63
N THR A 135 -5.56 -10.58 11.89
CA THR A 135 -6.34 -10.09 13.02
C THR A 135 -5.46 -9.71 14.20
N GLY A 136 -5.87 -8.67 14.93
CA GLY A 136 -5.20 -8.24 16.16
C GLY A 136 -3.74 -7.82 15.96
N GLU A 137 -2.83 -8.42 16.74
CA GLU A 137 -1.39 -8.10 16.76
C GLU A 137 -0.67 -8.39 15.43
N GLU A 138 -1.25 -9.20 14.55
CA GLU A 138 -0.65 -9.49 13.25
C GLU A 138 -0.90 -8.39 12.20
N ASN A 139 -1.84 -7.48 12.47
CA ASN A 139 -2.21 -6.41 11.54
C ASN A 139 -1.15 -5.32 11.50
N TRP A 140 -0.50 -5.06 12.63
CA TRP A 140 0.44 -3.96 12.79
C TRP A 140 1.75 -4.51 13.31
N CYS A 141 2.72 -4.56 12.41
CA CYS A 141 4.06 -5.00 12.73
C CYS A 141 5.06 -3.89 12.44
N ASP A 142 6.21 -3.95 13.08
CA ASP A 142 7.39 -3.19 12.69
C ASP A 142 8.08 -3.84 11.45
N PRO A 143 9.15 -3.23 10.90
CA PRO A 143 9.89 -3.82 9.78
C PRO A 143 10.52 -5.19 10.07
N GLU A 144 10.77 -5.50 11.34
CA GLU A 144 11.36 -6.76 11.80
C GLU A 144 10.30 -7.87 11.94
N GLY A 145 9.03 -7.49 12.04
CA GLY A 145 7.87 -8.36 12.21
C GLY A 145 7.40 -8.50 13.65
N ASN A 146 7.83 -7.64 14.57
CA ASN A 146 7.29 -7.60 15.94
C ASN A 146 5.97 -6.81 15.94
N PRO A 147 4.99 -7.17 16.79
CA PRO A 147 3.78 -6.39 16.95
C PRO A 147 4.07 -4.95 17.36
N ARG A 148 3.36 -4.02 16.75
CA ARG A 148 3.43 -2.59 17.03
C ARG A 148 2.02 -2.06 17.22
N GLU A 149 1.83 -1.18 18.19
CA GLU A 149 0.54 -0.49 18.29
C GLU A 149 0.34 0.49 17.12
N PRO A 150 -0.85 0.50 16.49
CA PRO A 150 -1.20 1.53 15.53
C PRO A 150 -1.15 2.90 16.21
N VAL A 151 -0.59 3.90 15.52
CA VAL A 151 -0.47 5.25 16.08
C VAL A 151 -1.83 5.87 16.37
N ASN A 152 -2.86 5.49 15.60
CA ASN A 152 -4.25 5.80 15.92
C ASN A 152 -5.08 4.52 15.90
N THR A 153 -5.76 4.26 17.01
CA THR A 153 -6.78 3.21 17.10
C THR A 153 -7.97 3.63 16.25
N ILE A 154 -8.01 3.23 14.98
CA ILE A 154 -9.25 3.27 14.20
C ILE A 154 -10.13 2.17 14.79
N THR A 155 -10.98 2.53 15.76
CA THR A 155 -12.15 1.70 16.07
C THR A 155 -13.01 1.67 14.81
N HIS A 156 -12.90 0.60 14.02
CA HIS A 156 -13.98 0.18 13.14
C HIS A 156 -15.16 -0.18 14.06
N LEU A 157 -15.94 0.84 14.42
CA LEU A 157 -17.27 0.66 14.97
C LEU A 157 -18.10 0.04 13.85
N ASN A 158 -18.17 -1.29 13.85
CA ASN A 158 -19.20 -2.01 13.13
C ASN A 158 -20.55 -1.52 13.69
N CYS A 159 -21.23 -0.66 12.93
CA CYS A 159 -22.63 -0.33 13.13
C CYS A 159 -23.52 -1.42 12.50
#